data_AF-A0A0F4XHD0-F1
#
_entry.id   AF-A0A0F4XHD0-F1
#
_cell.length_a   1.000
_cell.length_b   1.000
_cell.length_c   1.000
_cell.angle_alpha   90.00
_cell.angle_beta   90.00
_cell.angle_gamma   90.00
#
_symmetry.space_group_name_H-M   'P 1'
#
loop_
_entity.id
_entity.type
_entity.pdbx_description
1 polymer ?
#
loop_
_entity_poly.entity_id
_entity_poly.type
_entity_poly.pdbx_seq_one_letter_code
_entity_poly.pdbx_strand_id
1 'polypeptide(L)'
;MDYPKSVPSVGLVNGKFVDENPVTGAPGSLIPAAWGNSVTQELLGVITGAGMVPDEADLGQLLLAVRKINQAGLVDYALDTGTVNAYSATYKPAPSALVDGLILRFKAARANTGASTFAPNGLPANPIVGLDHNAIQSGEITVGGDVWVQWNSSIGSGAWVMIASTGMTKDTGSDVGDIKVVATAEPPQGWLKCNGALVSRAQYAALFAAISTRFGAGDGSTTFALPDLRGEFVRGWDDGRGIDSGRVLGAGQAGQNATHIHTATAANAGAHTHTLSATAASGGAHTHTLSATAAADGAHTHAVSGAAASAGEHTHTAPRAQNNDVGGGSPNFTTANLQSGVTAPTNPGGAHTHTVSGTAASAGAHTHTVSGTAASAGDHTHVISGTAASAGDHAHVITVAASGGNETRPRNVALLYVIKY
;
A
#
# COMPACT_ATOMS: atom_id res chain seq x y z
N MET A 1 -69.68 -15.59 54.26
CA MET A 1 -70.80 -14.70 54.62
C MET A 1 -71.94 -14.92 53.65
N ASP A 2 -73.14 -15.18 54.17
CA ASP A 2 -74.42 -15.25 53.47
C ASP A 2 -75.48 -14.53 54.33
N TYR A 3 -76.72 -14.44 53.86
CA TYR A 3 -77.84 -13.97 54.67
C TYR A 3 -77.90 -14.72 56.02
N PRO A 4 -78.27 -14.03 57.12
CA PRO A 4 -78.23 -14.57 58.48
C PRO A 4 -79.37 -15.56 58.77
N LYS A 5 -79.44 -16.68 58.05
CA LYS A 5 -80.49 -17.70 58.12
C LYS A 5 -80.50 -18.43 59.46
N SER A 6 -79.36 -18.48 60.16
CA SER A 6 -79.21 -19.13 61.47
C SER A 6 -79.65 -18.24 62.64
N VAL A 7 -79.79 -16.92 62.43
CA VAL A 7 -80.18 -15.98 63.49
C VAL A 7 -81.68 -16.10 63.77
N PRO A 8 -82.10 -16.50 65.00
CA PRO A 8 -83.52 -16.62 65.32
C PRO A 8 -84.24 -15.28 65.20
N SER A 9 -85.48 -15.31 64.69
CA SER A 9 -86.36 -14.13 64.58
C SER A 9 -85.79 -12.96 63.77
N VAL A 10 -84.82 -13.21 62.87
CA VAL A 10 -84.22 -12.18 62.02
C VAL A 10 -85.19 -11.57 61.00
N GLY A 11 -86.34 -12.23 60.77
CA GLY A 11 -87.42 -11.74 59.90
C GLY A 11 -87.11 -11.86 58.41
N LEU A 12 -86.35 -12.88 57.99
CA LEU A 12 -86.10 -13.16 56.57
C LEU A 12 -87.30 -13.87 55.93
N VAL A 13 -87.65 -13.48 54.71
CA VAL A 13 -88.63 -14.19 53.86
C VAL A 13 -87.92 -14.62 52.58
N ASN A 14 -88.05 -15.91 52.22
CA ASN A 14 -87.31 -16.53 51.11
C ASN A 14 -85.79 -16.28 51.17
N GLY A 15 -85.24 -16.21 52.38
CA GLY A 15 -83.81 -15.98 52.61
C GLY A 15 -83.34 -14.55 52.38
N LYS A 16 -84.24 -13.55 52.30
CA LYS A 16 -83.91 -12.13 52.13
C LYS A 16 -84.59 -11.27 53.19
N PHE A 17 -84.02 -10.09 53.45
CA PHE A 17 -84.63 -9.12 54.36
C PHE A 17 -85.92 -8.56 53.74
N VAL A 18 -86.95 -8.34 54.56
CA VAL A 18 -88.24 -7.77 54.16
C VAL A 18 -88.66 -6.70 55.16
N ASP A 19 -89.33 -5.65 54.68
CA ASP A 19 -89.87 -4.61 55.55
C ASP A 19 -91.15 -5.11 56.21
N GLU A 20 -91.49 -4.51 57.35
CA GLU A 20 -92.75 -4.79 58.04
C GLU A 20 -93.94 -4.50 57.12
N ASN A 21 -94.96 -5.37 57.16
CA ASN A 21 -96.21 -5.12 56.47
C ASN A 21 -97.29 -4.74 57.49
N PRO A 22 -97.52 -3.44 57.74
CA PRO A 22 -98.48 -2.97 58.74
C PRO A 22 -99.94 -3.30 58.39
N VAL A 23 -100.25 -3.63 57.13
CA VAL A 23 -101.61 -3.98 56.69
C VAL A 23 -101.96 -5.43 57.04
N THR A 24 -100.97 -6.33 56.99
CA THR A 24 -101.17 -7.76 57.29
C THR A 24 -100.67 -8.15 58.68
N GLY A 25 -100.03 -7.23 59.41
CA GLY A 25 -99.40 -7.48 60.70
C GLY A 25 -98.16 -8.38 60.61
N ALA A 26 -97.60 -8.57 59.42
CA ALA A 26 -96.42 -9.41 59.24
C ALA A 26 -95.17 -8.66 59.73
N PRO A 27 -94.43 -9.22 60.71
CA PRO A 27 -93.25 -8.56 61.26
C PRO A 27 -92.14 -8.46 60.21
N GLY A 28 -91.46 -7.31 60.18
CA GLY A 28 -90.32 -7.06 59.30
C GLY A 28 -89.02 -7.67 59.83
N SER A 29 -87.99 -7.60 59.00
CA SER A 29 -86.60 -7.88 59.38
C SER A 29 -86.08 -6.92 60.45
N LEU A 30 -85.04 -7.34 61.17
CA LEU A 30 -84.36 -6.51 62.19
C LEU A 30 -83.70 -5.23 61.63
N ILE A 31 -83.48 -5.19 60.31
CA ILE A 31 -82.88 -4.07 59.58
C ILE A 31 -83.73 -3.76 58.33
N PRO A 32 -83.68 -2.52 57.80
CA PRO A 32 -84.40 -2.16 56.58
C PRO A 32 -84.04 -3.10 55.42
N ALA A 33 -85.06 -3.59 54.71
CA ALA A 33 -84.88 -4.59 53.67
C ALA A 33 -83.98 -4.10 52.53
N ALA A 34 -84.17 -2.86 52.11
CA ALA A 34 -83.37 -2.26 51.04
C ALA A 34 -81.88 -2.29 51.37
N TRP A 35 -81.50 -1.85 52.58
CA TRP A 35 -80.11 -1.77 53.02
C TRP A 35 -79.51 -3.17 53.29
N GLY A 36 -80.22 -4.03 54.02
CA GLY A 36 -79.73 -5.37 54.34
C GLY A 36 -79.51 -6.22 53.08
N ASN A 37 -80.43 -6.12 52.11
CA ASN A 37 -80.31 -6.85 50.86
C ASN A 37 -79.18 -6.30 49.97
N SER A 38 -79.01 -4.98 49.86
CA SER A 38 -77.97 -4.41 49.00
C SER A 38 -76.57 -4.79 49.49
N VAL A 39 -76.29 -4.59 50.78
CA VAL A 39 -74.99 -4.91 51.38
C VAL A 39 -74.69 -6.40 51.27
N THR A 40 -75.67 -7.26 51.60
CA THR A 40 -75.45 -8.72 51.52
C THR A 40 -75.20 -9.15 50.08
N GLN A 41 -75.93 -8.60 49.09
CA GLN A 41 -75.74 -8.94 47.69
C GLN A 41 -74.41 -8.46 47.12
N GLU A 42 -73.91 -7.28 47.51
CA GLU A 42 -72.57 -6.83 47.11
C GLU A 42 -71.48 -7.82 47.57
N LEU A 43 -71.57 -8.26 48.82
CA LEU A 43 -70.59 -9.17 49.43
C LEU A 43 -70.69 -10.58 48.83
N LEU A 44 -71.91 -11.06 48.61
CA LEU A 44 -72.17 -12.29 47.87
C LEU A 44 -71.62 -12.23 46.44
N GLY A 45 -71.71 -11.06 45.78
CA GLY A 45 -71.16 -10.84 44.45
C GLY A 45 -69.64 -11.05 44.40
N VAL A 46 -68.90 -10.55 45.39
CA VAL A 46 -67.45 -10.76 45.49
C VAL A 46 -67.12 -12.24 45.74
N ILE A 47 -67.84 -12.88 46.66
CA ILE A 47 -67.62 -14.29 47.03
C ILE A 47 -67.91 -15.23 45.84
N THR A 48 -69.07 -15.07 45.21
CA THR A 48 -69.46 -15.85 44.03
C THR A 48 -68.61 -15.52 42.80
N GLY A 49 -68.19 -14.26 42.64
CA GLY A 49 -67.25 -13.82 41.61
C GLY A 49 -65.87 -14.50 41.73
N ALA A 50 -65.42 -14.77 42.96
CA ALA A 50 -64.25 -15.59 43.24
C ALA A 50 -64.47 -17.10 43.05
N GLY A 51 -65.65 -17.53 42.58
CA GLY A 51 -66.04 -18.93 42.40
C GLY A 51 -66.28 -19.67 43.71
N MET A 52 -66.54 -18.96 44.81
CA MET A 52 -66.80 -19.55 46.12
C MET A 52 -68.31 -19.67 46.38
N VAL A 53 -68.71 -20.68 47.14
CA VAL A 53 -70.09 -20.84 47.61
C VAL A 53 -70.25 -20.04 48.91
N PRO A 54 -71.19 -19.09 48.99
CA PRO A 54 -71.47 -18.35 50.22
C PRO A 54 -71.86 -19.27 51.37
N ASP A 55 -71.30 -18.98 52.55
CA ASP A 55 -71.58 -19.69 53.80
C ASP A 55 -71.74 -18.66 54.92
N GLU A 56 -72.88 -18.70 55.62
CA GLU A 56 -73.18 -17.82 56.75
C GLU A 56 -72.18 -18.00 57.91
N ALA A 57 -71.68 -19.21 58.13
CA ALA A 57 -70.80 -19.53 59.25
C ALA A 57 -69.35 -19.05 59.03
N ASP A 58 -68.95 -18.78 57.78
CA ASP A 58 -67.59 -18.38 57.44
C ASP A 58 -67.46 -16.86 57.27
N LEU A 59 -66.90 -16.21 58.30
CA LEU A 59 -66.61 -14.78 58.35
C LEU A 59 -65.35 -14.38 57.56
N GLY A 60 -64.55 -15.35 57.11
CA GLY A 60 -63.33 -15.14 56.33
C GLY A 60 -63.54 -15.09 54.82
N GLN A 61 -64.73 -15.45 54.31
CA GLN A 61 -64.97 -15.61 52.88
C GLN A 61 -64.70 -14.37 52.04
N LEU A 62 -65.00 -13.17 52.55
CA LEU A 62 -64.73 -11.94 51.80
C LEU A 62 -63.23 -11.74 51.60
N LEU A 63 -62.44 -11.90 52.67
CA LEU A 63 -60.98 -11.81 52.60
C LEU A 63 -60.39 -12.89 51.70
N LEU A 64 -60.89 -14.12 51.80
CA LEU A 64 -60.46 -15.24 50.96
C LEU A 64 -60.84 -15.02 49.49
N ALA A 65 -62.02 -14.46 49.21
CA ALA A 65 -62.47 -14.11 47.87
C ALA A 65 -61.57 -13.04 47.25
N VAL A 66 -61.28 -11.95 47.98
CA VAL A 66 -60.35 -10.91 47.54
C VAL A 66 -58.94 -11.47 47.30
N ARG A 67 -58.45 -12.33 48.22
CA ARG A 67 -57.16 -13.02 48.05
C ARG A 67 -57.17 -13.93 46.84
N LYS A 68 -58.22 -14.71 46.59
CA LYS A 68 -58.35 -15.57 45.41
C LYS A 68 -58.38 -14.77 44.12
N ILE A 69 -59.16 -13.70 44.07
CA ILE A 69 -59.23 -12.80 42.90
C ILE A 69 -57.84 -12.23 42.58
N ASN A 70 -57.09 -11.80 43.61
CA ASN A 70 -55.74 -11.27 43.43
C ASN A 70 -54.68 -12.34 43.13
N GLN A 71 -54.65 -13.46 43.87
CA GLN A 71 -53.61 -14.49 43.77
C GLN A 71 -53.76 -15.38 42.54
N ALA A 72 -54.99 -15.65 42.10
CA ALA A 72 -55.23 -16.44 40.90
C ALA A 72 -55.00 -15.63 39.61
N GLY A 73 -54.72 -14.33 39.72
CA GLY A 73 -54.58 -13.44 38.56
C GLY A 73 -55.83 -13.40 37.69
N LEU A 74 -57.00 -13.83 38.16
CA LEU A 74 -58.19 -14.03 37.33
C LEU A 74 -58.66 -12.74 36.62
N VAL A 75 -58.27 -11.58 37.15
CA VAL A 75 -58.59 -10.26 36.62
C VAL A 75 -57.86 -10.01 35.29
N ASP A 76 -56.64 -10.53 35.14
CA ASP A 76 -55.76 -10.20 34.03
C ASP A 76 -54.99 -11.42 33.47
N TYR A 77 -55.23 -12.63 33.95
CA TYR A 77 -54.64 -13.89 33.50
C TYR A 77 -55.70 -14.96 33.25
N ALA A 78 -55.64 -15.61 32.09
CA ALA A 78 -56.51 -16.73 31.75
C ALA A 78 -55.83 -17.74 30.81
N LEU A 79 -56.40 -18.92 30.66
CA LEU A 79 -55.93 -19.91 29.68
C LEU A 79 -56.50 -19.60 28.30
N ASP A 80 -55.67 -19.74 27.26
CA ASP A 80 -56.13 -19.73 25.89
C ASP A 80 -57.00 -20.97 25.60
N THR A 81 -58.21 -20.73 25.10
CA THR A 81 -59.17 -21.73 24.64
C THR A 81 -59.44 -21.60 23.14
N GLY A 82 -58.70 -20.74 22.45
CA GLY A 82 -58.84 -20.46 21.04
C GLY A 82 -58.25 -21.52 20.11
N THR A 83 -58.03 -21.11 18.86
CA THR A 83 -57.43 -21.92 17.80
C THR A 83 -56.12 -21.28 17.33
N VAL A 84 -55.37 -21.97 16.47
CA VAL A 84 -54.09 -21.43 15.96
C VAL A 84 -54.34 -20.07 15.31
N ASN A 85 -53.56 -19.06 15.72
CA ASN A 85 -53.68 -17.66 15.29
C ASN A 85 -54.98 -16.94 15.67
N ALA A 86 -55.89 -17.56 16.43
CA ALA A 86 -57.12 -16.94 16.91
C ALA A 86 -57.32 -17.29 18.38
N TYR A 87 -56.63 -16.53 19.23
CA TYR A 87 -56.55 -16.74 20.67
C TYR A 87 -57.81 -16.22 21.37
N SER A 88 -58.26 -16.90 22.41
CA SER A 88 -59.39 -16.44 23.22
C SER A 88 -59.21 -16.88 24.66
N ALA A 89 -59.56 -16.02 25.61
CA ALA A 89 -59.42 -16.33 27.03
C ALA A 89 -60.56 -15.70 27.83
N THR A 90 -60.95 -16.35 28.94
CA THR A 90 -62.08 -15.91 29.79
C THR A 90 -61.57 -15.43 31.14
N TYR A 91 -61.59 -14.12 31.35
CA TYR A 91 -61.17 -13.46 32.59
C TYR A 91 -62.35 -13.30 33.57
N LYS A 92 -62.04 -13.16 34.86
CA LYS A 92 -63.01 -12.92 35.93
C LYS A 92 -62.52 -11.82 36.90
N PRO A 93 -63.27 -10.70 37.06
CA PRO A 93 -64.52 -10.38 36.34
C PRO A 93 -64.28 -10.17 34.84
N ALA A 94 -65.31 -10.40 34.03
CA ALA A 94 -65.22 -10.17 32.59
C ALA A 94 -65.03 -8.67 32.33
N PRO A 95 -64.06 -8.25 31.50
CA PRO A 95 -63.96 -6.86 31.07
C PRO A 95 -65.23 -6.47 30.31
N SER A 96 -65.87 -5.38 30.73
CA SER A 96 -67.13 -4.90 30.15
C SER A 96 -66.96 -4.15 28.84
N ALA A 97 -65.76 -3.62 28.58
CA ALA A 97 -65.36 -2.96 27.35
C ALA A 97 -63.83 -2.99 27.20
N LEU A 98 -63.36 -2.77 25.96
CA LEU A 98 -61.93 -2.52 25.71
C LEU A 98 -61.67 -1.03 25.90
N VAL A 99 -60.73 -0.71 26.79
CA VAL A 99 -60.29 0.66 27.09
C VAL A 99 -58.79 0.77 26.83
N ASP A 100 -58.33 1.90 26.31
CA ASP A 100 -56.91 2.07 25.99
C ASP A 100 -56.04 1.88 27.23
N GLY A 101 -54.98 1.09 27.08
CA GLY A 101 -54.10 0.69 28.19
C GLY A 101 -54.57 -0.54 28.97
N LEU A 102 -55.71 -1.17 28.63
CA LEU A 102 -56.12 -2.44 29.23
C LEU A 102 -55.08 -3.52 28.92
N ILE A 103 -54.41 -4.06 29.94
CA ILE A 103 -53.47 -5.16 29.82
C ILE A 103 -54.15 -6.47 30.23
N LEU A 104 -54.06 -7.47 29.36
CA LEU A 104 -54.51 -8.82 29.62
C LEU A 104 -53.39 -9.81 29.32
N ARG A 105 -53.41 -10.94 30.00
CA ARG A 105 -52.40 -11.98 29.93
C ARG A 105 -53.05 -13.33 29.70
N PHE A 106 -52.48 -14.13 28.80
CA PHE A 106 -52.96 -15.49 28.62
C PHE A 106 -51.85 -16.50 28.48
N LYS A 107 -52.12 -17.73 28.95
CA LYS A 107 -51.28 -18.89 28.66
C LYS A 107 -51.64 -19.40 27.27
N ALA A 108 -50.75 -19.22 26.30
CA ALA A 108 -50.99 -19.70 24.95
C ALA A 108 -51.04 -21.24 24.92
N ALA A 109 -52.13 -21.81 24.43
CA ALA A 109 -52.26 -23.25 24.28
C ALA A 109 -51.58 -23.74 22.98
N ARG A 110 -51.29 -22.81 22.07
CA ARG A 110 -50.82 -23.06 20.71
C ARG A 110 -49.74 -22.03 20.36
N ALA A 111 -48.79 -22.43 19.53
CA ALA A 111 -47.88 -21.48 18.90
C ALA A 111 -48.57 -20.77 17.74
N ASN A 112 -48.20 -19.52 17.47
CA ASN A 112 -48.67 -18.84 16.27
C ASN A 112 -47.83 -19.24 15.06
N THR A 113 -48.48 -19.34 13.90
CA THR A 113 -47.83 -19.61 12.61
C THR A 113 -47.88 -18.40 11.68
N GLY A 114 -48.31 -17.24 12.18
CA GLY A 114 -48.43 -15.99 11.43
C GLY A 114 -49.22 -14.93 12.20
N ALA A 115 -49.78 -13.97 11.44
CA ALA A 115 -50.66 -12.93 11.97
C ALA A 115 -51.79 -13.55 12.80
N SER A 116 -52.04 -13.00 13.98
CA SER A 116 -52.96 -13.57 14.96
C SER A 116 -53.94 -12.55 15.50
N THR A 117 -55.04 -13.03 16.09
CA THR A 117 -56.05 -12.20 16.77
C THR A 117 -56.25 -12.66 18.21
N PHE A 118 -56.81 -11.77 19.04
CA PHE A 118 -57.19 -12.07 20.42
C PHE A 118 -58.59 -11.56 20.75
N ALA A 119 -59.38 -12.41 21.44
CA ALA A 119 -60.75 -12.14 21.85
C ALA A 119 -60.98 -12.50 23.34
N PRO A 120 -60.95 -11.53 24.27
CA PRO A 120 -61.25 -11.79 25.68
C PRO A 120 -62.76 -11.88 25.94
N ASN A 121 -63.20 -12.85 26.75
CA ASN A 121 -64.58 -13.00 27.23
C ASN A 121 -65.67 -12.93 26.13
N GLY A 122 -65.37 -13.37 24.90
CA GLY A 122 -66.32 -13.33 23.78
C GLY A 122 -66.52 -11.96 23.14
N LEU A 123 -65.72 -10.95 23.52
CA LEU A 123 -65.64 -9.67 22.81
C LEU A 123 -65.08 -9.86 21.38
N PRO A 124 -65.28 -8.89 20.47
CA PRO A 124 -64.77 -8.99 19.10
C PRO A 124 -63.28 -9.33 19.05
N ALA A 125 -62.92 -10.25 18.14
CA ALA A 125 -61.53 -10.60 17.88
C ALA A 125 -60.83 -9.43 17.17
N ASN A 126 -59.73 -8.97 17.74
CA ASN A 126 -58.92 -7.89 17.18
C ASN A 126 -57.49 -8.37 16.91
N PRO A 127 -56.77 -7.76 15.95
CA PRO A 127 -55.39 -8.14 15.62
C PRO A 127 -54.45 -8.04 16.82
N ILE A 128 -53.50 -8.97 16.92
CA ILE A 128 -52.32 -8.85 17.76
C ILE A 128 -51.17 -8.29 16.91
N VAL A 129 -50.57 -7.21 17.38
CA VAL A 129 -49.44 -6.54 16.74
C VAL A 129 -48.21 -6.52 17.65
N GLY A 130 -47.02 -6.43 17.07
CA GLY A 130 -45.78 -6.21 17.80
C GLY A 130 -45.66 -4.78 18.33
N LEU A 131 -44.54 -4.49 19.00
CA LEU A 131 -44.19 -3.14 19.48
C LEU A 131 -44.00 -2.13 18.34
N ASP A 132 -43.75 -2.62 17.13
CA ASP A 132 -43.66 -1.84 15.88
C ASP A 132 -45.03 -1.58 15.24
N HIS A 133 -46.12 -2.02 15.87
CA HIS A 133 -47.51 -1.95 15.40
C HIS A 133 -47.81 -2.74 14.13
N ASN A 134 -46.91 -3.63 13.67
CA ASN A 134 -47.18 -4.57 12.59
C ASN A 134 -47.73 -5.89 13.14
N ALA A 135 -48.42 -6.66 12.30
CA ALA A 135 -48.94 -7.96 12.70
C ALA A 135 -47.81 -8.89 13.17
N ILE A 136 -48.05 -9.61 14.27
CA ILE A 136 -47.08 -10.57 14.80
C ILE A 136 -46.77 -11.69 13.79
N GLN A 137 -45.54 -12.19 13.80
CA GLN A 137 -45.03 -13.20 12.89
C GLN A 137 -44.96 -14.57 13.56
N SER A 138 -44.87 -15.64 12.75
CA SER A 138 -44.74 -17.02 13.23
C SER A 138 -43.64 -17.16 14.28
N GLY A 139 -43.95 -17.82 15.41
CA GLY A 139 -42.99 -18.14 16.47
C GLY A 139 -42.81 -17.06 17.55
N GLU A 140 -43.58 -15.98 17.50
CA GLU A 140 -43.63 -14.93 18.53
C GLU A 140 -44.63 -15.23 19.67
N ILE A 141 -45.49 -16.23 19.48
CA ILE A 141 -46.24 -16.87 20.56
C ILE A 141 -45.92 -18.36 20.51
N THR A 142 -45.52 -18.93 21.64
CA THR A 142 -45.18 -20.35 21.75
C THR A 142 -46.19 -21.12 22.60
N VAL A 143 -46.25 -22.44 22.41
CA VAL A 143 -47.08 -23.30 23.26
C VAL A 143 -46.58 -23.20 24.71
N GLY A 144 -47.48 -22.86 25.62
CA GLY A 144 -47.14 -22.64 27.02
C GLY A 144 -46.44 -21.30 27.28
N GLY A 145 -46.33 -20.41 26.29
CA GLY A 145 -45.89 -19.04 26.52
C GLY A 145 -46.92 -18.26 27.32
N ASP A 146 -46.47 -17.46 28.28
CA ASP A 146 -47.29 -16.43 28.91
C ASP A 146 -47.22 -15.20 28.00
N VAL A 147 -48.35 -14.70 27.53
CA VAL A 147 -48.45 -13.61 26.56
C VAL A 147 -49.11 -12.41 27.23
N TRP A 148 -48.51 -11.22 27.13
CA TRP A 148 -49.04 -9.94 27.60
C TRP A 148 -49.46 -9.10 26.41
N VAL A 149 -50.73 -8.72 26.38
CA VAL A 149 -51.30 -7.84 25.36
C VAL A 149 -51.93 -6.61 25.98
N GLN A 150 -51.74 -5.46 25.37
CA GLN A 150 -52.37 -4.19 25.75
C GLN A 150 -53.28 -3.68 24.65
N TRP A 151 -54.49 -3.27 25.00
CA TRP A 151 -55.40 -2.65 24.06
C TRP A 151 -54.96 -1.23 23.67
N ASN A 152 -54.98 -0.94 22.37
CA ASN A 152 -54.80 0.39 21.80
C ASN A 152 -55.75 0.62 20.62
N SER A 153 -56.74 1.48 20.82
CA SER A 153 -57.78 1.83 19.86
C SER A 153 -57.25 2.67 18.67
N SER A 154 -56.11 3.34 18.82
CA SER A 154 -55.55 4.23 17.81
C SER A 154 -54.77 3.50 16.69
N ILE A 155 -54.58 2.18 16.81
CA ILE A 155 -53.90 1.35 15.80
C ILE A 155 -54.95 0.74 14.88
N GLY A 156 -55.07 1.25 13.65
CA GLY A 156 -56.07 0.79 12.69
C GLY A 156 -57.50 1.01 13.21
N SER A 157 -58.29 -0.07 13.32
CA SER A 157 -59.62 -0.07 13.96
C SER A 157 -59.60 -0.51 15.42
N GLY A 158 -58.41 -0.64 16.03
CA GLY A 158 -58.17 -1.18 17.36
C GLY A 158 -57.36 -2.48 17.31
N ALA A 159 -56.29 -2.55 18.10
CA ALA A 159 -55.39 -3.70 18.15
C ALA A 159 -54.87 -4.00 19.56
N TRP A 160 -54.47 -5.26 19.74
CA TRP A 160 -53.74 -5.75 20.90
C TRP A 160 -52.24 -5.65 20.64
N VAL A 161 -51.54 -4.75 21.33
CA VAL A 161 -50.08 -4.67 21.28
C VAL A 161 -49.51 -5.75 22.19
N MET A 162 -48.76 -6.70 21.63
CA MET A 162 -48.04 -7.70 22.39
C MET A 162 -46.79 -7.05 23.02
N ILE A 163 -46.83 -6.86 24.34
CA ILE A 163 -45.75 -6.20 25.09
C ILE A 163 -44.69 -7.22 25.49
N ALA A 164 -45.09 -8.46 25.76
CA ALA A 164 -44.18 -9.55 26.06
C ALA A 164 -44.83 -10.89 25.72
N SER A 165 -44.00 -11.88 25.41
CA SER A 165 -44.40 -13.28 25.34
C SER A 165 -43.21 -14.13 25.81
N THR A 166 -43.44 -15.05 26.75
CA THR A 166 -42.35 -15.91 27.24
C THR A 166 -42.13 -17.08 26.30
N GLY A 167 -40.88 -17.54 26.23
CA GLY A 167 -40.51 -18.63 25.34
C GLY A 167 -40.49 -18.25 23.86
N MET A 168 -40.58 -16.95 23.51
CA MET A 168 -40.49 -16.47 22.13
C MET A 168 -39.22 -16.92 21.42
N THR A 169 -39.36 -17.17 20.13
CA THR A 169 -38.24 -17.55 19.25
C THR A 169 -37.54 -16.33 18.62
N LYS A 170 -38.20 -15.15 18.68
CA LYS A 170 -37.77 -13.87 18.09
C LYS A 170 -37.72 -12.76 19.13
N ASP A 171 -36.53 -12.23 19.34
CA ASP A 171 -36.24 -10.97 20.04
C ASP A 171 -35.47 -10.05 19.06
N THR A 172 -35.58 -8.73 19.18
CA THR A 172 -34.93 -7.77 18.26
C THR A 172 -33.42 -8.08 18.11
N GLY A 173 -32.93 -8.27 16.87
CA GLY A 173 -31.58 -8.78 16.56
C GLY A 173 -31.49 -10.31 16.36
N SER A 174 -32.63 -10.96 16.16
CA SER A 174 -32.73 -12.38 15.81
C SER A 174 -33.76 -12.64 14.71
N ASP A 175 -33.96 -11.68 13.82
CA ASP A 175 -34.80 -11.85 12.65
C ASP A 175 -34.16 -12.84 11.68
N VAL A 176 -34.98 -13.59 10.98
CA VAL A 176 -34.50 -14.57 10.00
C VAL A 176 -33.76 -13.83 8.89
N GLY A 177 -32.50 -14.21 8.64
CA GLY A 177 -31.59 -13.51 7.75
C GLY A 177 -30.58 -12.58 8.44
N ASP A 178 -30.75 -12.29 9.73
CA ASP A 178 -29.77 -11.54 10.51
C ASP A 178 -28.44 -12.29 10.59
N ILE A 179 -27.35 -11.54 10.42
CA ILE A 179 -25.99 -12.05 10.60
C ILE A 179 -25.42 -11.45 11.88
N LYS A 180 -24.86 -12.30 12.74
CA LYS A 180 -24.10 -11.86 13.91
C LYS A 180 -22.76 -12.57 14.02
N VAL A 181 -21.93 -12.02 14.87
CA VAL A 181 -20.61 -12.55 15.20
C VAL A 181 -20.66 -13.22 16.56
N VAL A 182 -20.07 -14.42 16.68
CA VAL A 182 -19.95 -15.16 17.94
C VAL A 182 -18.51 -15.61 18.17
N ALA A 183 -18.12 -15.72 19.44
CA ALA A 183 -16.79 -16.23 19.84
C ALA A 183 -16.76 -17.76 20.01
N THR A 184 -17.88 -18.45 19.75
CA THR A 184 -17.97 -19.91 19.84
C THR A 184 -17.59 -20.57 18.52
N ALA A 185 -17.06 -21.80 18.58
CA ALA A 185 -16.71 -22.58 17.38
C ALA A 185 -17.95 -23.16 16.66
N GLU A 186 -19.03 -23.40 17.41
CA GLU A 186 -20.30 -23.89 16.89
C GLU A 186 -21.39 -22.82 16.97
N PRO A 187 -22.32 -22.79 15.99
CA PRO A 187 -23.41 -21.85 16.00
C PRO A 187 -24.38 -22.18 17.15
N PRO A 188 -24.94 -21.17 17.83
CA PRO A 188 -26.03 -21.38 18.77
C PRO A 188 -27.26 -22.02 18.09
N GLN A 189 -28.13 -22.65 18.87
CA GLN A 189 -29.39 -23.19 18.35
C GLN A 189 -30.21 -22.10 17.64
N GLY A 190 -30.76 -22.42 16.46
CA GLY A 190 -31.48 -21.47 15.61
C GLY A 190 -30.59 -20.63 14.70
N TRP A 191 -29.28 -20.93 14.62
CA TRP A 191 -28.33 -20.26 13.74
C TRP A 191 -27.56 -21.26 12.89
N LEU A 192 -27.16 -20.85 11.68
CA LEU A 192 -26.28 -21.60 10.77
C LEU A 192 -24.95 -20.87 10.60
N LYS A 193 -23.87 -21.59 10.30
CA LYS A 193 -22.57 -20.99 9.96
C LYS A 193 -22.69 -20.25 8.61
N CYS A 194 -22.13 -19.04 8.51
CA CYS A 194 -21.94 -18.36 7.23
C CYS A 194 -20.72 -18.92 6.50
N ASN A 195 -20.84 -20.16 6.00
CA ASN A 195 -19.75 -20.94 5.40
C ASN A 195 -19.99 -21.36 3.94
N GLY A 196 -20.94 -20.73 3.25
CA GLY A 196 -21.27 -21.07 1.86
C GLY A 196 -22.03 -22.38 1.67
N ALA A 197 -22.47 -23.05 2.74
CA ALA A 197 -23.17 -24.33 2.63
C ALA A 197 -24.46 -24.20 1.81
N LEU A 198 -24.76 -25.24 1.02
CA LEU A 198 -26.05 -25.40 0.36
C LEU A 198 -27.04 -26.02 1.35
N VAL A 199 -28.17 -25.34 1.59
CA VAL A 199 -29.19 -25.76 2.55
C VAL A 199 -30.56 -25.87 1.89
N SER A 200 -31.46 -26.67 2.48
CA SER A 200 -32.79 -26.96 1.92
C SER A 200 -33.72 -25.74 1.99
N ARG A 201 -34.36 -25.39 0.86
CA ARG A 201 -35.42 -24.37 0.80
C ARG A 201 -36.65 -24.77 1.60
N ALA A 202 -36.97 -26.07 1.66
CA ALA A 202 -38.13 -26.56 2.40
C ALA A 202 -37.90 -26.51 3.91
N GLN A 203 -36.70 -26.91 4.36
CA GLN A 203 -36.35 -26.88 5.78
C GLN A 203 -36.17 -25.46 6.31
N TYR A 204 -35.60 -24.57 5.50
CA TYR A 204 -35.28 -23.18 5.86
C TYR A 204 -36.06 -22.18 5.00
N ALA A 205 -37.38 -22.38 4.89
CA ALA A 205 -38.25 -21.59 4.01
C ALA A 205 -38.28 -20.11 4.36
N ALA A 206 -38.28 -19.76 5.66
CA ALA A 206 -38.24 -18.36 6.10
C ALA A 206 -36.91 -17.70 5.69
N LEU A 207 -35.78 -18.39 5.87
CA LEU A 207 -34.47 -17.89 5.46
C LEU A 207 -34.36 -17.74 3.94
N PHE A 208 -34.88 -18.70 3.18
CA PHE A 208 -34.95 -18.59 1.73
C PHE A 208 -35.82 -17.39 1.29
N ALA A 209 -36.93 -17.13 1.97
CA ALA A 209 -37.74 -15.94 1.69
C ALA A 209 -36.95 -14.64 1.96
N ALA A 210 -36.12 -14.62 3.01
CA ALA A 210 -35.34 -13.45 3.40
C ALA A 210 -34.15 -13.15 2.46
N ILE A 211 -33.34 -14.16 2.11
CA ILE A 211 -32.09 -13.95 1.36
C ILE A 211 -32.14 -14.47 -0.08
N SER A 212 -33.14 -15.28 -0.42
CA SER A 212 -33.31 -15.91 -1.73
C SER A 212 -32.02 -16.61 -2.19
N THR A 213 -31.63 -16.40 -3.44
CA THR A 213 -30.44 -16.97 -4.07
C THR A 213 -29.24 -16.01 -4.08
N ARG A 214 -29.27 -14.95 -3.26
CA ARG A 214 -28.27 -13.87 -3.27
C ARG A 214 -26.83 -14.36 -3.14
N PHE A 215 -26.63 -15.43 -2.37
CA PHE A 215 -25.30 -16.03 -2.14
C PHE A 215 -25.06 -17.31 -2.97
N GLY A 216 -26.00 -17.68 -3.83
CA GLY A 216 -25.93 -18.84 -4.70
C GLY A 216 -27.28 -19.55 -4.84
N ALA A 217 -27.59 -19.98 -6.07
CA ALA A 217 -28.86 -20.62 -6.40
C ALA A 217 -28.98 -22.08 -5.90
N GLY A 218 -27.90 -22.66 -5.36
CA GLY A 218 -27.81 -24.08 -5.06
C GLY A 218 -27.97 -24.93 -6.32
N ASP A 219 -28.80 -25.96 -6.24
CA ASP A 219 -29.24 -26.80 -7.36
C ASP A 219 -30.30 -26.12 -8.26
N GLY A 220 -30.67 -24.86 -7.98
CA GLY A 220 -31.69 -24.12 -8.71
C GLY A 220 -33.14 -24.49 -8.34
N SER A 221 -33.37 -25.50 -7.49
CA SER A 221 -34.70 -26.01 -7.17
C SER A 221 -34.94 -26.20 -5.68
N THR A 222 -34.19 -27.10 -5.04
CA THR A 222 -34.46 -27.55 -3.67
C THR A 222 -33.53 -26.93 -2.63
N THR A 223 -32.44 -26.30 -3.07
CA THR A 223 -31.41 -25.72 -2.19
C THR A 223 -31.08 -24.26 -2.55
N PHE A 224 -30.42 -23.58 -1.61
CA PHE A 224 -29.83 -22.26 -1.80
C PHE A 224 -28.55 -22.16 -0.95
N ALA A 225 -27.65 -21.25 -1.32
CA ALA A 225 -26.39 -21.08 -0.59
C ALA A 225 -26.54 -20.05 0.54
N LEU A 226 -25.91 -20.35 1.68
CA LEU A 226 -25.65 -19.38 2.73
C LEU A 226 -24.52 -18.42 2.30
N PRO A 227 -24.39 -17.23 2.93
CA PRO A 227 -23.18 -16.42 2.80
C PRO A 227 -21.93 -17.24 3.15
N ASP A 228 -20.83 -17.02 2.44
CA ASP A 228 -19.51 -17.48 2.86
C ASP A 228 -18.70 -16.28 3.34
N LEU A 229 -18.60 -16.11 4.66
CA LEU A 229 -17.92 -14.98 5.30
C LEU A 229 -16.60 -15.40 5.95
N ARG A 230 -16.11 -16.60 5.63
CA ARG A 230 -14.86 -17.11 6.20
C ARG A 230 -13.68 -16.35 5.61
N GLY A 231 -12.97 -15.61 6.46
CA GLY A 231 -11.81 -14.81 6.05
C GLY A 231 -12.16 -13.46 5.41
N GLU A 232 -13.45 -13.10 5.37
CA GLU A 232 -13.94 -11.86 4.77
C GLU A 232 -14.04 -10.72 5.79
N PHE A 233 -13.91 -9.49 5.31
CA PHE A 233 -14.31 -8.29 6.05
C PHE A 233 -15.66 -7.79 5.54
N VAL A 234 -16.65 -7.73 6.43
CA VAL A 234 -17.96 -7.16 6.07
C VAL A 234 -17.86 -5.64 6.00
N ARG A 235 -18.39 -5.07 4.92
CA ARG A 235 -18.50 -3.62 4.69
C ARG A 235 -19.95 -3.20 4.61
N GLY A 236 -20.22 -1.92 4.85
CA GLY A 236 -21.52 -1.33 4.56
C GLY A 236 -21.81 -1.37 3.05
N TRP A 237 -23.04 -1.76 2.70
CA TRP A 237 -23.54 -1.65 1.33
C TRP A 237 -23.85 -0.18 1.02
N ASP A 238 -23.49 0.29 -0.18
CA ASP A 238 -23.65 1.68 -0.59
C ASP A 238 -25.12 2.13 -0.67
N ASP A 239 -26.00 1.21 -1.07
CA ASP A 239 -27.44 1.39 -1.22
C ASP A 239 -27.85 2.75 -1.83
N GLY A 240 -27.13 3.17 -2.88
CA GLY A 240 -27.45 4.39 -3.64
C GLY A 240 -26.77 5.66 -3.15
N ARG A 241 -25.85 5.61 -2.18
CA ARG A 241 -25.07 6.78 -1.74
C ARG A 241 -24.09 7.28 -2.83
N GLY A 242 -23.67 6.42 -3.74
CA GLY A 242 -22.82 6.75 -4.90
C GLY A 242 -21.32 6.79 -4.60
N ILE A 243 -20.88 6.41 -3.39
CA ILE A 243 -19.45 6.26 -3.06
C ILE A 243 -18.94 4.93 -3.58
N ASP A 244 -19.84 3.94 -3.60
CA ASP A 244 -19.53 2.57 -3.89
C ASP A 244 -20.63 1.90 -4.75
N SER A 245 -20.93 2.55 -5.87
CA SER A 245 -22.00 2.15 -6.79
C SER A 245 -21.72 0.84 -7.55
N GLY A 246 -20.47 0.41 -7.63
CA GLY A 246 -20.07 -0.81 -8.33
C GLY A 246 -20.30 -2.11 -7.55
N ARG A 247 -20.67 -2.04 -6.26
CA ARG A 247 -20.80 -3.21 -5.39
C ARG A 247 -22.26 -3.39 -4.94
N VAL A 248 -22.89 -4.45 -5.45
CA VAL A 248 -24.25 -4.86 -5.07
C VAL A 248 -24.27 -5.64 -3.76
N LEU A 249 -25.42 -5.72 -3.10
CA LEU A 249 -25.58 -6.44 -1.84
C LEU A 249 -25.19 -7.92 -2.01
N GLY A 250 -24.26 -8.39 -1.17
CA GLY A 250 -23.76 -9.77 -1.19
C GLY A 250 -22.61 -10.03 -2.17
N ALA A 251 -22.13 -9.02 -2.92
CA ALA A 251 -20.96 -9.17 -3.77
C ALA A 251 -19.66 -9.23 -2.97
N GLY A 252 -18.79 -10.19 -3.32
CA GLY A 252 -17.42 -10.28 -2.82
C GLY A 252 -16.46 -9.34 -3.55
N GLN A 253 -15.34 -9.02 -2.93
CA GLN A 253 -14.27 -8.24 -3.54
C GLN A 253 -12.91 -8.76 -3.06
N ALA A 254 -11.98 -8.98 -4.00
CA ALA A 254 -10.60 -9.25 -3.63
C ALA A 254 -9.96 -8.03 -2.93
N GLY A 255 -8.96 -8.31 -2.09
CA GLY A 255 -8.13 -7.27 -1.50
C GLY A 255 -7.50 -6.40 -2.58
N GLN A 256 -7.55 -5.08 -2.41
CA GLN A 256 -6.93 -4.13 -3.31
C GLN A 256 -5.95 -3.27 -2.52
N ASN A 257 -4.68 -3.27 -2.92
CA ASN A 257 -3.78 -2.19 -2.53
C ASN A 257 -4.13 -0.98 -3.40
N ALA A 258 -4.48 0.15 -2.77
CA ALA A 258 -4.80 1.36 -3.51
C ALA A 258 -3.63 1.75 -4.41
N THR A 259 -3.95 2.22 -5.62
CA THR A 259 -2.93 2.69 -6.57
C THR A 259 -2.08 3.78 -5.95
N HIS A 260 -0.77 3.57 -5.90
CA HIS A 260 0.20 4.52 -5.37
C HIS A 260 1.53 4.39 -6.12
N ILE A 261 2.41 5.39 -5.96
CA ILE A 261 3.75 5.43 -6.56
C ILE A 261 4.80 5.71 -5.49
N HIS A 262 6.05 5.35 -5.79
CA HIS A 262 7.22 5.63 -4.95
C HIS A 262 8.21 6.52 -5.70
N THR A 263 8.93 7.37 -4.98
CA THR A 263 10.13 8.02 -5.50
C THR A 263 11.29 7.02 -5.51
N ALA A 264 12.08 7.02 -6.58
CA ALA A 264 13.27 6.17 -6.72
C ALA A 264 14.47 7.02 -7.12
N THR A 265 15.66 6.64 -6.64
CA THR A 265 16.94 7.30 -6.95
C THR A 265 17.98 6.26 -7.37
N ALA A 266 18.93 6.67 -8.21
CA ALA A 266 20.09 5.87 -8.59
C ALA A 266 21.36 6.59 -8.12
N ALA A 267 22.33 5.83 -7.60
CA ALA A 267 23.63 6.37 -7.23
C ALA A 267 24.48 6.66 -8.48
N ASN A 268 25.41 7.62 -8.37
CA ASN A 268 26.38 7.88 -9.44
C ASN A 268 27.28 6.65 -9.64
N ALA A 269 27.59 6.29 -10.90
CA ALA A 269 28.34 5.09 -11.27
C ALA A 269 29.81 5.10 -10.82
N GLY A 270 30.28 6.18 -10.19
CA GLY A 270 31.67 6.36 -9.77
C GLY A 270 32.61 6.70 -10.93
N ALA A 271 33.86 7.02 -10.61
CA ALA A 271 34.90 7.27 -11.60
C ALA A 271 35.41 5.93 -12.18
N HIS A 272 35.57 5.85 -13.50
CA HIS A 272 36.18 4.72 -14.18
C HIS A 272 37.14 5.19 -15.28
N THR A 273 38.09 4.33 -15.66
CA THR A 273 39.16 4.65 -16.61
C THR A 273 39.01 3.86 -17.91
N HIS A 274 39.22 4.53 -19.04
CA HIS A 274 39.39 3.87 -20.34
C HIS A 274 40.87 3.66 -20.64
N THR A 275 41.22 2.51 -21.21
CA THR A 275 42.58 2.27 -21.72
C THR A 275 42.65 2.71 -23.17
N LEU A 276 43.48 3.71 -23.47
CA LEU A 276 43.81 4.10 -24.84
C LEU A 276 45.00 3.26 -25.32
N SER A 277 44.81 2.49 -26.40
CA SER A 277 45.91 1.83 -27.11
C SER A 277 46.20 2.60 -28.38
N ALA A 278 47.42 3.14 -28.50
CA ALA A 278 47.90 3.81 -29.70
C ALA A 278 49.21 3.16 -30.17
N THR A 279 49.33 2.93 -31.47
CA THR A 279 50.57 2.48 -32.10
C THR A 279 51.27 3.69 -32.67
N ALA A 280 52.46 4.02 -32.18
CA ALA A 280 53.28 5.07 -32.79
C ALA A 280 53.73 4.61 -34.18
N ALA A 281 53.32 5.32 -35.23
CA ALA A 281 53.90 5.14 -36.56
C ALA A 281 55.36 5.63 -36.52
N SER A 282 56.27 4.84 -37.08
CA SER A 282 57.71 5.16 -37.20
C SER A 282 57.94 6.60 -37.66
N GLY A 283 58.63 7.39 -36.83
CA GLY A 283 59.11 8.71 -37.23
C GLY A 283 59.98 8.62 -38.48
N GLY A 284 59.72 9.46 -39.47
CA GLY A 284 60.43 9.48 -40.74
C GLY A 284 61.93 9.76 -40.59
N ALA A 285 62.72 9.18 -41.49
CA ALA A 285 64.17 9.39 -41.53
C ALA A 285 64.50 10.87 -41.73
N HIS A 286 65.45 11.37 -40.93
CA HIS A 286 66.06 12.70 -41.10
C HIS A 286 67.57 12.55 -41.26
N THR A 287 68.20 13.49 -41.95
CA THR A 287 69.63 13.47 -42.28
C THR A 287 70.38 14.56 -41.51
N HIS A 288 71.62 14.24 -41.09
CA HIS A 288 72.56 15.23 -40.54
C HIS A 288 73.62 15.54 -41.59
N THR A 289 73.87 16.83 -41.85
CA THR A 289 74.97 17.28 -42.73
C THR A 289 76.21 17.54 -41.88
N LEU A 290 77.26 16.74 -42.08
CA LEU A 290 78.59 17.02 -41.51
C LEU A 290 79.36 17.93 -42.47
N SER A 291 79.79 19.11 -41.99
CA SER A 291 80.74 19.97 -42.69
C SER A 291 81.98 20.14 -41.81
N ALA A 292 83.16 19.80 -42.34
CA ALA A 292 84.44 19.99 -41.67
C ALA A 292 85.39 20.72 -42.61
N THR A 293 86.03 21.78 -42.11
CA THR A 293 87.09 22.51 -42.82
C THR A 293 88.43 21.89 -42.44
N ALA A 294 89.21 21.39 -43.41
CA ALA A 294 90.57 20.93 -43.15
C ALA A 294 91.49 22.13 -42.81
N ALA A 295 92.47 21.93 -41.92
CA ALA A 295 93.47 22.95 -41.60
C ALA A 295 94.41 23.23 -42.80
N ALA A 296 94.88 24.47 -42.95
CA ALA A 296 95.79 24.85 -44.03
C ALA A 296 97.22 24.32 -43.75
N ASP A 297 97.68 23.39 -44.57
CA ASP A 297 99.05 22.82 -44.57
C ASP A 297 99.50 22.54 -46.03
N GLY A 298 100.81 22.38 -46.28
CA GLY A 298 101.38 22.04 -47.59
C GLY A 298 102.34 23.06 -48.22
N ALA A 299 102.70 24.13 -47.50
CA ALA A 299 103.71 25.08 -47.96
C ALA A 299 105.13 24.48 -47.91
N HIS A 300 105.88 24.57 -49.01
CA HIS A 300 107.28 24.14 -49.08
C HIS A 300 108.10 25.04 -50.03
N THR A 301 109.43 24.99 -49.93
CA THR A 301 110.37 25.74 -50.77
C THR A 301 111.11 24.83 -51.75
N HIS A 302 111.53 25.36 -52.90
CA HIS A 302 112.38 24.68 -53.88
C HIS A 302 113.76 25.34 -53.95
N ALA A 303 114.81 24.54 -54.17
CA ALA A 303 116.16 25.03 -54.48
C ALA A 303 116.40 24.97 -56.00
N VAL A 304 116.95 26.04 -56.58
CA VAL A 304 117.24 26.15 -58.02
C VAL A 304 118.71 26.54 -58.20
N SER A 305 119.45 25.85 -59.08
CA SER A 305 120.82 26.20 -59.48
C SER A 305 121.01 25.98 -60.98
N GLY A 306 121.92 26.75 -61.60
CA GLY A 306 122.22 26.67 -63.04
C GLY A 306 123.40 27.58 -63.42
N ALA A 307 123.95 27.39 -64.62
CA ALA A 307 125.04 28.20 -65.15
C ALA A 307 124.52 29.29 -66.09
N ALA A 308 125.05 30.51 -65.98
CA ALA A 308 124.81 31.57 -66.96
C ALA A 308 125.60 31.32 -68.26
N ALA A 309 125.12 31.86 -69.39
CA ALA A 309 125.80 31.75 -70.68
C ALA A 309 127.10 32.59 -70.73
N SER A 310 128.12 32.14 -71.48
CA SER A 310 129.44 32.80 -71.57
C SER A 310 129.40 34.11 -72.38
N ALA A 311 129.87 35.21 -71.78
CA ALA A 311 130.05 36.54 -72.41
C ALA A 311 131.18 37.33 -71.71
N GLY A 312 131.76 38.37 -72.34
CA GLY A 312 132.69 39.33 -71.69
C GLY A 312 134.10 39.51 -72.28
N GLU A 313 134.38 39.07 -73.51
CA GLU A 313 135.69 39.26 -74.17
C GLU A 313 135.96 40.74 -74.51
N HIS A 314 137.12 41.30 -74.10
CA HIS A 314 137.52 42.70 -74.35
C HIS A 314 139.05 42.93 -74.25
N THR A 315 139.57 44.08 -74.70
CA THR A 315 141.02 44.46 -74.66
C THR A 315 141.26 45.86 -74.05
N HIS A 316 142.50 46.16 -73.62
CA HIS A 316 142.91 47.45 -73.02
C HIS A 316 144.19 48.03 -73.68
N THR A 317 144.41 49.35 -73.63
CA THR A 317 145.63 50.06 -74.10
C THR A 317 146.41 50.70 -72.95
N ALA A 318 147.75 50.75 -73.02
CA ALA A 318 148.63 51.30 -71.97
C ALA A 318 149.54 52.45 -72.48
N PRO A 319 149.59 53.62 -71.80
CA PRO A 319 150.38 54.79 -72.24
C PRO A 319 151.87 54.76 -71.82
N ARG A 320 152.70 55.49 -72.59
CA ARG A 320 154.18 55.49 -72.60
C ARG A 320 154.77 56.78 -72.00
N ALA A 321 155.90 56.71 -71.27
CA ALA A 321 156.65 57.90 -70.81
C ALA A 321 158.15 57.83 -71.17
N GLN A 322 158.69 58.97 -71.62
CA GLN A 322 160.05 59.17 -72.15
C GLN A 322 160.96 59.88 -71.13
N ASN A 323 162.03 59.19 -70.71
CA ASN A 323 163.23 59.70 -70.02
C ASN A 323 163.21 59.89 -68.47
N ASN A 324 164.39 59.74 -67.86
CA ASN A 324 164.96 60.55 -66.75
C ASN A 324 166.52 60.38 -66.64
N ASP A 325 167.27 60.51 -67.74
CA ASP A 325 168.62 59.95 -68.00
C ASP A 325 168.99 58.62 -67.30
N VAL A 326 168.16 57.59 -67.16
CA VAL A 326 166.71 57.37 -67.26
C VAL A 326 166.21 56.84 -65.90
N GLY A 327 164.96 57.05 -65.47
CA GLY A 327 164.30 56.03 -64.63
C GLY A 327 164.19 56.23 -63.10
N GLY A 328 163.47 57.26 -62.68
CA GLY A 328 162.98 57.41 -61.30
C GLY A 328 161.56 56.87 -61.10
N GLY A 329 161.38 56.11 -60.02
CA GLY A 329 160.25 56.29 -59.10
C GLY A 329 158.90 55.67 -59.47
N SER A 330 158.77 54.95 -60.57
CA SER A 330 157.54 54.21 -60.89
C SER A 330 157.85 53.06 -61.87
N PRO A 331 157.11 51.94 -61.85
CA PRO A 331 157.15 50.99 -62.94
C PRO A 331 156.52 51.65 -64.17
N ASN A 332 157.33 52.47 -64.84
CA ASN A 332 157.10 52.89 -66.21
C ASN A 332 157.53 51.68 -67.04
N PHE A 333 156.76 51.31 -68.05
CA PHE A 333 157.27 50.38 -69.07
C PHE A 333 158.42 51.09 -69.81
N THR A 334 159.68 50.71 -69.52
CA THR A 334 160.88 51.26 -70.18
C THR A 334 161.37 50.33 -71.29
N THR A 335 162.21 50.85 -72.20
CA THR A 335 162.49 50.22 -73.52
C THR A 335 163.93 49.70 -73.72
N ALA A 336 164.64 49.31 -72.67
CA ALA A 336 166.03 48.83 -72.80
C ALA A 336 166.13 47.32 -73.17
N ASN A 337 165.63 46.96 -74.35
CA ASN A 337 166.19 45.96 -75.30
C ASN A 337 165.13 45.58 -76.33
N LEU A 338 165.38 45.98 -77.57
CA LEU A 338 164.78 45.36 -78.76
C LEU A 338 165.29 43.92 -78.87
N GLN A 339 164.47 43.04 -79.48
CA GLN A 339 164.82 41.71 -80.06
C GLN A 339 164.62 40.52 -79.10
N SER A 340 163.69 39.56 -79.28
CA SER A 340 162.76 39.25 -80.37
C SER A 340 161.67 38.26 -79.85
N GLY A 341 160.39 38.67 -79.76
CA GLY A 341 159.23 37.75 -79.86
C GLY A 341 158.46 37.26 -78.61
N VAL A 342 158.72 37.70 -77.38
CA VAL A 342 158.05 37.16 -76.17
C VAL A 342 156.93 38.08 -75.67
N THR A 343 155.68 37.61 -75.66
CA THR A 343 154.53 38.29 -75.04
C THR A 343 154.42 37.92 -73.55
N ALA A 344 154.28 38.92 -72.67
CA ALA A 344 153.96 38.71 -71.27
C ALA A 344 152.46 38.98 -71.03
N PRO A 345 151.69 38.03 -70.47
CA PRO A 345 150.30 38.29 -70.11
C PRO A 345 150.20 39.31 -68.97
N THR A 346 149.15 40.13 -68.95
CA THR A 346 148.83 40.95 -67.76
C THR A 346 148.46 40.04 -66.59
N ASN A 347 148.65 40.50 -65.36
CA ASN A 347 148.05 39.80 -64.21
C ASN A 347 146.53 39.72 -64.39
N PRO A 348 145.88 38.59 -64.05
CA PRO A 348 144.43 38.45 -64.15
C PRO A 348 143.69 39.55 -63.35
N GLY A 349 142.71 40.19 -63.97
CA GLY A 349 141.80 41.17 -63.36
C GLY A 349 140.44 41.13 -64.07
N GLY A 350 139.35 41.50 -63.38
CA GLY A 350 137.99 41.54 -63.97
C GLY A 350 136.96 40.56 -63.38
N ALA A 351 137.25 39.89 -62.26
CA ALA A 351 136.26 39.09 -61.55
C ALA A 351 135.10 39.98 -61.05
N HIS A 352 133.88 39.68 -61.49
CA HIS A 352 132.65 40.34 -61.03
C HIS A 352 131.49 39.34 -61.03
N THR A 353 130.39 39.71 -60.38
CA THR A 353 129.17 38.88 -60.27
C THR A 353 127.96 39.66 -60.78
N HIS A 354 126.94 38.95 -61.26
CA HIS A 354 125.62 39.51 -61.61
C HIS A 354 124.55 38.98 -60.64
N THR A 355 123.49 39.76 -60.44
CA THR A 355 122.25 39.32 -59.78
C THR A 355 121.29 38.69 -60.78
N VAL A 356 120.64 37.59 -60.39
CA VAL A 356 119.62 36.88 -61.20
C VAL A 356 118.32 36.79 -60.38
N SER A 357 117.17 37.08 -60.99
CA SER A 357 115.84 36.99 -60.36
C SER A 357 114.77 36.45 -61.33
N GLY A 358 113.83 35.63 -60.84
CA GLY A 358 112.68 35.11 -61.60
C GLY A 358 111.67 34.35 -60.72
N THR A 359 110.49 34.01 -61.26
CA THR A 359 109.40 33.29 -60.56
C THR A 359 109.13 31.95 -61.26
N ALA A 360 108.93 30.87 -60.50
CA ALA A 360 108.58 29.56 -61.05
C ALA A 360 107.11 29.49 -61.57
N ALA A 361 106.82 28.57 -62.48
CA ALA A 361 105.46 28.33 -62.99
C ALA A 361 104.56 27.61 -61.96
N SER A 362 103.23 27.80 -62.07
CA SER A 362 102.24 27.22 -61.13
C SER A 362 102.03 25.71 -61.33
N ALA A 363 102.10 24.93 -60.25
CA ALA A 363 101.82 23.49 -60.17
C ALA A 363 101.35 23.09 -58.74
N GLY A 364 100.78 21.88 -58.54
CA GLY A 364 100.52 21.30 -57.19
C GLY A 364 99.06 21.03 -56.77
N ALA A 365 98.07 21.16 -57.66
CA ALA A 365 96.67 20.88 -57.33
C ALA A 365 96.41 19.37 -57.09
N HIS A 366 95.83 19.01 -55.94
CA HIS A 366 95.41 17.64 -55.59
C HIS A 366 94.21 17.64 -54.60
N THR A 367 93.59 16.48 -54.36
CA THR A 367 92.41 16.31 -53.47
C THR A 367 92.62 15.18 -52.43
N HIS A 368 91.89 15.23 -51.30
CA HIS A 368 91.86 14.20 -50.25
C HIS A 368 90.45 13.63 -50.03
N THR A 369 90.33 12.39 -49.52
CA THR A 369 89.05 11.76 -49.14
C THR A 369 88.90 11.68 -47.61
N VAL A 370 87.73 12.02 -47.05
CA VAL A 370 87.44 11.98 -45.60
C VAL A 370 86.19 11.13 -45.34
N SER A 371 86.21 10.23 -44.35
CA SER A 371 85.06 9.41 -43.92
C SER A 371 84.94 9.32 -42.40
N GLY A 372 83.73 9.40 -41.86
CA GLY A 372 83.41 9.18 -40.44
C GLY A 372 81.93 8.80 -40.21
N THR A 373 81.62 8.19 -39.07
CA THR A 373 80.27 7.78 -38.65
C THR A 373 79.80 8.60 -37.44
N ALA A 374 78.56 9.11 -37.47
CA ALA A 374 77.95 9.80 -36.33
C ALA A 374 77.35 8.77 -35.34
N ALA A 375 77.60 8.94 -34.05
CA ALA A 375 77.04 8.08 -32.99
C ALA A 375 75.53 8.37 -32.77
N SER A 376 74.82 7.33 -32.33
CA SER A 376 73.35 7.24 -32.15
C SER A 376 72.70 8.47 -31.53
N ALA A 377 71.57 8.91 -32.10
CA ALA A 377 70.64 9.79 -31.41
C ALA A 377 70.11 9.08 -30.15
N GLY A 378 70.16 9.76 -29.00
CA GLY A 378 69.68 9.24 -27.72
C GLY A 378 68.16 9.14 -27.63
N ASP A 379 67.68 8.41 -26.63
CA ASP A 379 66.25 8.18 -26.39
C ASP A 379 65.46 9.48 -26.21
N HIS A 380 64.27 9.54 -26.80
CA HIS A 380 63.31 10.62 -26.60
C HIS A 380 61.90 10.04 -26.35
N THR A 381 61.07 10.80 -25.62
CA THR A 381 59.72 10.40 -25.22
C THR A 381 58.67 11.14 -26.03
N HIS A 382 57.59 10.44 -26.41
CA HIS A 382 56.38 11.06 -26.96
C HIS A 382 55.30 11.15 -25.88
N VAL A 383 54.65 12.31 -25.76
CA VAL A 383 53.41 12.46 -24.99
C VAL A 383 52.24 12.17 -25.94
N ILE A 384 51.50 11.09 -25.68
CA ILE A 384 50.25 10.81 -26.38
C ILE A 384 49.10 11.31 -25.49
N SER A 385 48.43 12.37 -25.88
CA SER A 385 47.21 12.86 -25.25
C SER A 385 46.03 12.76 -26.23
N GLY A 386 44.91 12.21 -25.77
CA GLY A 386 43.68 12.08 -26.54
C GLY A 386 42.45 12.18 -25.63
N THR A 387 41.41 12.85 -26.11
CA THR A 387 40.11 12.93 -25.43
C THR A 387 39.24 11.78 -25.94
N ALA A 388 38.81 10.88 -25.04
CA ALA A 388 37.79 9.89 -25.41
C ALA A 388 36.49 10.61 -25.77
N ALA A 389 35.86 10.25 -26.90
CA ALA A 389 34.56 10.80 -27.27
C ALA A 389 33.49 10.44 -26.22
N SER A 390 32.43 11.25 -26.11
CA SER A 390 31.29 10.97 -25.22
C SER A 390 30.78 9.55 -25.46
N ALA A 391 30.61 8.78 -24.38
CA ALA A 391 30.19 7.37 -24.43
C ALA A 391 28.78 7.14 -25.01
N GLY A 392 28.09 8.20 -25.44
CA GLY A 392 26.71 8.16 -25.90
C GLY A 392 25.73 7.97 -24.75
N ASP A 393 24.45 8.24 -25.03
CA ASP A 393 23.39 7.97 -24.06
C ASP A 393 23.19 6.44 -23.94
N HIS A 394 23.07 5.95 -22.72
CA HIS A 394 22.74 4.56 -22.44
C HIS A 394 21.65 4.47 -21.38
N ALA A 395 20.99 3.32 -21.30
CA ALA A 395 19.90 3.07 -20.38
C ALA A 395 20.18 1.86 -19.49
N HIS A 396 19.62 1.88 -18.29
CA HIS A 396 19.60 0.73 -17.38
C HIS A 396 18.19 0.18 -17.28
N VAL A 397 18.08 -1.15 -17.20
CA VAL A 397 16.83 -1.81 -16.84
C VAL A 397 16.67 -1.73 -15.32
N ILE A 398 15.62 -1.06 -14.85
CA ILE A 398 15.24 -1.04 -13.44
C ILE A 398 14.14 -2.08 -13.22
N THR A 399 14.37 -3.02 -12.31
CA THR A 399 13.37 -3.99 -11.87
C THR A 399 12.98 -3.70 -10.43
N VAL A 400 11.70 -3.42 -10.20
CA VAL A 400 11.14 -3.29 -8.85
C VAL A 400 10.51 -4.62 -8.47
N ALA A 401 11.10 -5.29 -7.47
CA ALA A 401 10.55 -6.54 -6.96
C ALA A 401 9.21 -6.31 -6.25
N ALA A 402 8.32 -7.32 -6.30
CA ALA A 402 7.07 -7.28 -5.54
C ALA A 402 7.37 -7.22 -4.03
N SER A 403 6.60 -6.42 -3.30
CA SER A 403 6.68 -6.29 -1.85
C SER A 403 5.29 -6.44 -1.24
N GLY A 404 5.18 -7.19 -0.15
CA GLY A 404 3.93 -7.53 0.53
C GLY A 404 3.59 -9.01 0.48
N GLY A 405 2.44 -9.37 1.09
CA GLY A 405 1.87 -10.72 1.03
C GLY A 405 0.72 -10.82 0.05
N ASN A 406 0.07 -11.98 -0.01
CA ASN A 406 -1.09 -12.24 -0.85
C ASN A 406 -2.34 -11.43 -0.49
N GLU A 407 -2.39 -10.83 0.70
CA GLU A 407 -3.55 -10.12 1.22
C GLU A 407 -3.14 -8.90 2.06
N THR A 408 -3.84 -7.78 1.87
CA THR A 408 -3.71 -6.58 2.70
C THR A 408 -4.68 -6.68 3.88
N ARG A 409 -4.17 -6.79 5.11
CA ARG A 409 -5.02 -6.92 6.31
C ARG A 409 -4.72 -5.83 7.35
N PRO A 410 -5.74 -5.14 7.89
CA PRO A 410 -5.58 -4.49 9.18
C PRO A 410 -5.43 -5.55 10.28
N ARG A 411 -4.89 -5.17 11.46
CA ARG A 411 -4.92 -6.04 12.64
C ARG A 411 -6.37 -6.45 12.93
N ASN A 412 -6.63 -7.75 13.07
CA ASN A 412 -7.97 -8.30 13.25
C ASN A 412 -7.94 -9.51 14.19
N VAL A 413 -9.14 -9.94 14.63
CA VAL A 413 -9.38 -11.15 15.42
C VAL A 413 -10.43 -11.98 14.69
N ALA A 414 -10.18 -13.28 14.55
CA ALA A 414 -11.11 -14.18 13.88
C ALA A 414 -12.24 -14.61 14.83
N LEU A 415 -13.49 -14.41 14.39
CA LEU A 415 -14.70 -14.83 15.07
C LEU A 415 -15.64 -15.49 14.06
N LEU A 416 -16.61 -16.27 14.54
CA LEU A 416 -17.54 -17.00 13.67
C LEU A 416 -18.73 -16.11 13.28
N TYR A 417 -18.97 -15.95 11.98
CA TYR A 417 -20.22 -15.39 11.46
C TYR A 417 -21.32 -16.47 11.39
N VAL A 418 -22.49 -16.14 11.91
CA VAL A 418 -23.68 -17.00 11.88
C VAL A 418 -24.89 -16.24 11.39
N ILE A 419 -25.81 -16.95 10.73
CA ILE A 419 -27.08 -16.42 10.19
C ILE A 419 -28.28 -17.10 10.84
N LYS A 420 -29.29 -16.31 11.22
CA LYS A 420 -30.54 -16.83 11.80
C LYS A 420 -31.39 -17.49 10.71
N TYR A 421 -31.99 -18.65 10.99
CA TYR A 421 -32.84 -19.37 10.04
C TYR A 421 -34.28 -19.57 10.49
#